data_AF-A0A7C6TRG4-F1
#
_entry.id   AF-A0A7C6TRG4-F1
#
_cell.length_a   1.000
_cell.length_b   1.000
_cell.length_c   1.000
_cell.angle_alpha   90.00
_cell.angle_beta   90.00
_cell.angle_gamma   90.00
#
_symmetry.space_group_name_H-M   'P 1'
#
loop_
_entity.id
_entity.type
_entity.pdbx_description
1 polymer ?
#
loop_
_entity_poly.entity_id
_entity_poly.type
_entity_poly.pdbx_seq_one_letter_code
_entity_poly.pdbx_strand_id
1 'polypeptide(L)'
;MTENQDPGRKQQSEGASSAEEWKAIFWQIEQQVRHEAARIVGTDEDADWQAIGQQTDESARRRMAKITGLSEDASWDEIGAHVEKDTRSGIARFVGATPDADWAAIGQAVEQRVRTFLNDIFSRKEAATPTTPPEKEEQEGIVDPWQ
;
A
#
# COMPACT_ATOMS: atom_id res chain seq x y z
N MET A 1 34.15 -35.74 66.52
CA MET A 1 33.39 -36.17 65.33
C MET A 1 32.34 -35.11 65.06
N THR A 2 32.63 -34.20 64.14
CA THR A 2 31.66 -33.19 63.71
C THR A 2 31.84 -33.06 62.20
N GLU A 3 30.97 -33.74 61.47
CA GLU A 3 30.88 -33.71 60.03
C GLU A 3 30.12 -32.43 59.64
N ASN A 4 30.84 -31.45 59.13
CA ASN A 4 30.25 -30.26 58.52
C ASN A 4 29.74 -30.65 57.14
N GLN A 5 28.42 -30.74 56.98
CA GLN A 5 27.80 -30.72 55.66
C GLN A 5 27.85 -29.29 55.11
N ASP A 6 28.43 -29.17 53.92
CA ASP A 6 28.49 -27.96 53.11
C ASP A 6 27.19 -27.82 52.27
N PRO A 7 26.33 -26.81 52.50
CA PRO A 7 25.17 -26.54 51.66
C PRO A 7 25.51 -25.49 50.58
N GLY A 8 26.61 -25.69 49.84
CA GLY A 8 27.12 -24.68 48.91
C GLY A 8 27.04 -24.99 47.41
N ARG A 9 26.56 -26.18 47.00
CA ARG A 9 26.76 -26.65 45.60
C ARG A 9 25.49 -27.04 44.85
N LYS A 10 24.48 -26.17 44.79
CA LYS A 10 23.37 -26.27 43.83
C LYS A 10 22.79 -24.89 43.50
N GLN A 11 23.49 -24.09 42.69
CA GLN A 11 22.91 -22.91 42.02
C GLN A 11 23.92 -22.32 41.02
N GLN A 12 24.31 -23.09 39.99
CA GLN A 12 25.10 -22.50 38.89
C GLN A 12 24.89 -23.16 37.51
N SER A 13 23.97 -24.12 37.36
CA SER A 13 23.74 -24.81 36.08
C SER A 13 22.36 -24.57 35.44
N GLU A 14 21.42 -23.89 36.10
CA GLU A 14 20.05 -23.71 35.57
C GLU A 14 19.93 -22.57 34.55
N GLY A 15 20.76 -21.52 34.67
CA GLY A 15 20.71 -20.36 33.77
C GLY A 15 21.28 -20.61 32.37
N ALA A 16 22.29 -21.48 32.24
CA ALA A 16 22.86 -21.86 30.94
C ALA A 16 21.96 -22.87 30.20
N SER A 17 21.39 -23.84 30.90
CA SER A 17 20.47 -24.85 30.34
C SER A 17 19.24 -24.19 29.70
N SER A 18 18.60 -23.25 30.40
CA SER A 18 17.38 -22.61 29.90
C SER A 18 17.63 -21.79 28.61
N ALA A 19 18.74 -21.05 28.52
CA ALA A 19 19.06 -20.27 27.32
C ALA A 19 19.39 -21.16 26.10
N GLU A 20 20.08 -22.28 26.32
CA GLU A 20 20.37 -23.26 25.28
C GLU A 20 19.11 -23.99 24.79
N GLU A 21 18.20 -24.33 25.70
CA GLU A 21 16.88 -24.87 25.37
C GLU A 21 16.06 -23.91 24.52
N TRP A 22 16.00 -22.62 24.89
CA TRP A 22 15.32 -21.60 24.08
C TRP A 22 15.96 -21.47 22.70
N LYS A 23 17.29 -21.48 22.60
CA LYS A 23 18.00 -21.44 21.32
C LYS A 23 17.68 -22.65 20.45
N ALA A 24 17.57 -23.84 21.05
CA ALA A 24 17.18 -25.05 20.33
C ALA A 24 15.74 -24.97 19.79
N ILE A 25 14.80 -24.45 20.60
CA ILE A 25 13.41 -24.23 20.18
C ILE A 25 13.37 -23.23 19.01
N PHE A 26 14.05 -22.09 19.10
CA PHE A 26 14.07 -21.11 18.02
C PHE A 26 14.69 -21.66 16.74
N TRP A 27 15.77 -22.44 16.86
CA TRP A 27 16.37 -23.09 15.71
C TRP A 27 15.42 -24.09 15.05
N GLN A 28 14.73 -24.92 15.84
CA GLN A 28 13.73 -25.86 15.31
C GLN A 28 12.58 -25.14 14.60
N ILE A 29 12.06 -24.05 15.19
CA ILE A 29 11.01 -23.23 14.57
C ILE A 29 11.51 -22.63 13.26
N GLU A 30 12.71 -22.04 13.25
CA GLU A 30 13.31 -21.46 12.04
C GLU A 30 13.40 -22.50 10.93
N GLN A 31 13.90 -23.70 11.23
CA GLN A 31 14.00 -24.79 10.25
C GLN A 31 12.63 -25.16 9.70
N GLN A 32 11.61 -25.29 10.55
CA GLN A 32 10.26 -25.62 10.12
C GLN A 32 9.64 -24.53 9.25
N VAL A 33 9.79 -23.25 9.63
CA VAL A 33 9.25 -22.13 8.86
C VAL A 33 9.96 -22.02 7.51
N ARG A 34 11.28 -22.21 7.48
CA ARG A 34 12.07 -22.18 6.25
C ARG A 34 11.67 -23.30 5.30
N HIS A 35 11.50 -24.50 5.81
CA HIS A 35 11.06 -25.66 5.05
C HIS A 35 9.68 -25.46 4.41
N GLU A 36 8.71 -24.95 5.18
CA GLU A 36 7.38 -24.63 4.64
C GLU A 36 7.42 -23.48 3.63
N ALA A 37 8.22 -22.44 3.89
CA ALA A 37 8.38 -21.34 2.95
C ALA A 37 8.98 -21.83 1.63
N ALA A 38 10.01 -22.68 1.69
CA ALA A 38 10.62 -23.28 0.52
C ALA A 38 9.61 -24.08 -0.32
N ARG A 39 8.80 -24.91 0.35
CA ARG A 39 7.73 -25.67 -0.29
C ARG A 39 6.70 -24.78 -0.96
N ILE A 40 6.25 -23.71 -0.29
CA ILE A 40 5.25 -22.77 -0.83
C ILE A 40 5.76 -22.09 -2.11
N VAL A 41 7.02 -21.70 -2.14
CA VAL A 41 7.62 -21.00 -3.29
C VAL A 41 8.15 -21.96 -4.36
N GLY A 42 8.10 -23.27 -4.10
CA GLY A 42 8.51 -24.32 -5.01
C GLY A 42 10.02 -24.42 -5.21
N THR A 43 10.82 -24.08 -4.19
CA THR A 43 12.28 -24.30 -4.18
C THR A 43 12.63 -25.55 -3.37
N ASP A 44 13.92 -25.89 -3.32
CA ASP A 44 14.44 -26.98 -2.50
C ASP A 44 14.08 -26.80 -1.02
N GLU A 45 13.58 -27.86 -0.39
CA GLU A 45 13.07 -27.80 0.99
C GLU A 45 14.16 -27.47 2.05
N ASP A 46 15.44 -27.63 1.69
CA ASP A 46 16.59 -27.26 2.51
C ASP A 46 17.21 -25.90 2.13
N ALA A 47 16.57 -25.18 1.19
CA ALA A 47 17.03 -23.87 0.72
C ALA A 47 17.18 -22.86 1.87
N ASP A 48 18.17 -21.98 1.74
CA ASP A 48 18.31 -20.83 2.63
C ASP A 48 17.30 -19.71 2.29
N TRP A 49 17.20 -18.75 3.20
CA TRP A 49 16.30 -17.61 3.04
C TRP A 49 16.60 -16.78 1.79
N GLN A 50 17.86 -16.73 1.36
CA GLN A 50 18.26 -15.99 0.17
C GLN A 50 17.70 -16.65 -1.08
N ALA A 51 17.85 -17.97 -1.22
CA ALA A 51 17.30 -18.73 -2.33
C ALA A 51 15.76 -18.71 -2.35
N ILE A 52 15.11 -18.85 -1.19
CA ILE A 52 13.64 -18.70 -1.06
C ILE A 52 13.20 -17.31 -1.51
N GLY A 53 13.89 -16.26 -1.07
CA GLY A 53 13.60 -14.88 -1.43
C GLY A 53 13.76 -14.63 -2.93
N GLN A 54 14.84 -15.12 -3.54
CA GLN A 54 15.06 -15.02 -4.99
C GLN A 54 13.98 -15.74 -5.79
N GLN A 55 13.60 -16.95 -5.38
CA GLN A 55 12.54 -17.70 -6.05
C GLN A 55 11.17 -17.01 -5.91
N THR A 56 10.91 -16.40 -4.75
CA THR A 56 9.68 -15.63 -4.50
C THR A 56 9.63 -14.40 -5.41
N ASP A 57 10.72 -13.62 -5.44
CA ASP A 57 10.84 -12.43 -6.28
C ASP A 57 10.65 -12.76 -7.75
N GLU A 58 11.34 -13.79 -8.23
CA GLU A 58 11.26 -14.27 -9.61
C GLU A 58 9.83 -14.72 -9.98
N SER A 59 9.17 -15.46 -9.08
CA SER A 59 7.80 -15.91 -9.28
C SER A 59 6.81 -14.74 -9.33
N ALA A 60 6.98 -13.75 -8.43
CA ALA A 60 6.18 -12.55 -8.41
C ALA A 60 6.39 -11.71 -9.68
N ARG A 61 7.64 -11.55 -10.11
CA ARG A 61 8.04 -10.81 -11.32
C ARG A 61 7.40 -11.42 -12.57
N ARG A 62 7.55 -12.74 -12.76
CA ARG A 62 6.92 -13.46 -13.89
C ARG A 62 5.41 -13.30 -13.91
N ARG A 63 4.77 -13.42 -12.74
CA ARG A 63 3.32 -13.26 -12.62
C ARG A 63 2.88 -11.85 -12.99
N MET A 64 3.61 -10.82 -12.54
CA MET A 64 3.31 -9.44 -12.89
C MET A 64 3.54 -9.15 -14.36
N ALA A 65 4.65 -9.64 -14.94
CA ALA A 65 4.89 -9.54 -16.38
C ALA A 65 3.74 -10.14 -17.19
N LYS A 66 3.25 -11.33 -16.80
CA LYS A 66 2.09 -11.95 -17.44
C LYS A 66 0.81 -11.12 -17.32
N ILE A 67 0.56 -10.52 -16.15
CA ILE A 67 -0.61 -9.65 -15.92
C ILE A 67 -0.53 -8.40 -16.81
N THR A 68 0.66 -7.85 -17.00
CA THR A 68 0.88 -6.67 -17.86
C THR A 68 1.08 -7.04 -19.34
N GLY A 69 0.98 -8.32 -19.70
CA GLY A 69 1.19 -8.78 -21.08
C GLY A 69 2.63 -8.65 -21.58
N LEU A 70 3.59 -8.45 -20.67
CA LEU A 70 5.02 -8.49 -20.95
C LEU A 70 5.53 -9.93 -20.95
N SER A 71 6.74 -10.11 -21.49
CA SER A 71 7.44 -11.40 -21.47
C SER A 71 7.86 -11.79 -20.05
N GLU A 72 7.91 -13.09 -19.74
CA GLU A 72 8.24 -13.58 -18.39
C GLU A 72 9.68 -13.27 -17.95
N ASP A 73 10.56 -12.86 -18.88
CA ASP A 73 11.91 -12.37 -18.60
C ASP A 73 11.98 -10.86 -18.32
N ALA A 74 10.85 -10.13 -18.40
CA ALA A 74 10.80 -8.69 -18.16
C ALA A 74 11.20 -8.33 -16.72
N SER A 75 12.20 -7.46 -16.61
CA SER A 75 12.68 -6.94 -15.34
C SER A 75 11.60 -6.14 -14.59
N TRP A 76 11.80 -5.94 -13.28
CA TRP A 76 10.92 -5.07 -12.49
C TRP A 76 10.86 -3.64 -13.03
N ASP A 77 11.96 -3.13 -13.59
CA ASP A 77 12.00 -1.80 -14.19
C ASP A 77 11.11 -1.72 -15.44
N GLU A 78 11.14 -2.74 -16.31
CA GLU A 78 10.28 -2.81 -17.49
C GLU A 78 8.80 -2.96 -17.12
N ILE A 79 8.49 -3.82 -16.14
CA ILE A 79 7.13 -3.96 -15.61
C ILE A 79 6.65 -2.63 -15.04
N GLY A 80 7.47 -1.98 -14.21
CA GLY A 80 7.15 -0.69 -13.58
C GLY A 80 6.89 0.41 -14.61
N ALA A 81 7.76 0.53 -15.61
CA ALA A 81 7.59 1.50 -16.69
C ALA A 81 6.32 1.25 -17.51
N HIS A 82 5.95 -0.02 -17.74
CA HIS A 82 4.72 -0.36 -18.44
C HIS A 82 3.48 0.00 -17.63
N VAL A 83 3.45 -0.37 -16.34
CA VAL A 83 2.34 -0.02 -15.43
C VAL A 83 2.20 1.50 -15.30
N GLU A 84 3.31 2.23 -15.18
CA GLU A 84 3.28 3.69 -15.14
C GLU A 84 2.68 4.26 -16.42
N LYS A 85 3.17 3.80 -17.58
CA LYS A 85 2.68 4.25 -18.88
C LYS A 85 1.19 4.00 -19.06
N ASP A 86 0.71 2.81 -18.70
CA ASP A 86 -0.70 2.44 -18.82
C ASP A 86 -1.58 3.28 -17.91
N THR A 87 -1.16 3.46 -16.65
CA THR A 87 -1.85 4.29 -15.67
C THR A 87 -1.93 5.74 -16.16
N ARG A 88 -0.79 6.29 -16.59
CA ARG A 88 -0.66 7.65 -17.11
C ARG A 88 -1.53 7.85 -18.35
N SER A 89 -1.51 6.90 -19.28
CA SER A 89 -2.35 6.91 -20.49
C SER A 89 -3.84 6.88 -20.16
N GLY A 90 -4.24 6.06 -19.18
CA GLY A 90 -5.62 5.96 -18.72
C GLY A 90 -6.13 7.27 -18.13
N ILE A 91 -5.35 7.87 -17.22
CA ILE A 91 -5.70 9.16 -16.61
C ILE A 91 -5.70 10.26 -17.67
N ALA A 92 -4.70 10.31 -18.55
CA ALA A 92 -4.63 11.30 -19.62
C ALA A 92 -5.89 11.28 -20.49
N ARG A 93 -6.31 10.10 -20.96
CA ARG A 93 -7.56 9.94 -21.74
C ARG A 93 -8.79 10.39 -20.96
N PHE A 94 -8.86 10.09 -19.67
CA PHE A 94 -9.98 10.49 -18.82
C PHE A 94 -10.09 12.02 -18.71
N VAL A 95 -8.95 12.71 -18.55
CA VAL A 95 -8.94 14.18 -18.45
C VAL A 95 -8.92 14.90 -19.79
N GLY A 96 -8.76 14.18 -20.90
CA GLY A 96 -8.70 14.74 -22.25
C GLY A 96 -7.31 15.22 -22.67
N ALA A 97 -6.26 14.82 -21.95
CA ALA A 97 -4.87 14.98 -22.37
C ALA A 97 -4.46 13.89 -23.36
N THR A 98 -3.32 14.08 -24.04
CA THR A 98 -2.79 13.07 -24.96
C THR A 98 -2.32 11.83 -24.18
N PRO A 99 -2.51 10.60 -24.69
CA PRO A 99 -2.16 9.38 -23.95
C PRO A 99 -0.67 9.26 -23.56
N ASP A 100 0.20 9.98 -24.27
CA ASP A 100 1.64 10.04 -24.02
C ASP A 100 2.06 11.20 -23.10
N ALA A 101 1.11 12.02 -22.63
CA ALA A 101 1.36 13.16 -21.75
C ALA A 101 2.08 12.73 -20.47
N ASP A 102 3.02 13.56 -20.02
CA ASP A 102 3.65 13.40 -18.71
C ASP A 102 2.72 13.82 -17.55
N TRP A 103 3.15 13.56 -16.33
CA TRP A 103 2.35 13.89 -15.13
C TRP A 103 2.07 15.38 -14.98
N ALA A 104 2.99 16.26 -15.44
CA ALA A 104 2.80 17.70 -15.37
C ALA A 104 1.67 18.13 -16.30
N ALA A 105 1.67 17.65 -17.55
CA ALA A 105 0.63 17.92 -18.53
C ALA A 105 -0.73 17.33 -18.10
N ILE A 106 -0.74 16.11 -17.55
CA ILE A 106 -1.95 15.51 -16.99
C ILE A 106 -2.49 16.35 -15.84
N GLY A 107 -1.63 16.80 -14.92
CA GLY A 107 -2.03 17.65 -13.79
C GLY A 107 -2.70 18.95 -14.26
N GLN A 108 -2.14 19.60 -15.28
CA GLN A 108 -2.75 20.79 -15.88
C GLN A 108 -4.12 20.49 -16.51
N ALA A 109 -4.27 19.37 -17.21
CA ALA A 109 -5.55 18.98 -17.79
C ALA A 109 -6.61 18.65 -16.73
N VAL A 110 -6.21 17.98 -15.63
CA VAL A 110 -7.07 17.75 -14.47
C VAL A 110 -7.55 19.08 -13.89
N GLU A 111 -6.64 20.01 -13.64
CA GLU A 111 -6.97 21.33 -13.08
C GLU A 111 -7.96 22.10 -13.98
N GLN A 112 -7.70 22.15 -15.28
CA GLN A 112 -8.58 22.79 -16.26
C GLN A 112 -9.97 22.16 -16.29
N ARG A 113 -10.06 20.83 -16.19
CA ARG A 113 -11.33 20.11 -16.19
C ARG A 113 -12.13 20.37 -14.92
N VAL A 114 -11.48 20.37 -13.76
CA VAL A 114 -12.12 20.71 -12.47
C VAL A 114 -12.60 22.15 -12.49
N ARG A 115 -11.77 23.10 -12.95
CA ARG A 115 -12.15 24.51 -13.06
C ARG A 115 -13.36 24.72 -13.98
N THR A 116 -13.36 24.06 -15.13
CA THR A 116 -14.49 24.10 -16.08
C THR A 116 -15.77 23.56 -15.45
N PHE A 117 -15.68 22.43 -14.75
CA PHE A 117 -16.82 21.82 -14.06
C PHE A 117 -17.38 22.73 -12.96
N LEU A 118 -16.52 23.32 -12.13
CA LEU A 118 -16.94 24.26 -11.10
C LEU A 118 -17.60 25.51 -11.72
N ASN A 119 -16.99 26.08 -12.75
CA ASN A 119 -17.56 27.23 -13.45
C ASN A 119 -18.93 26.90 -14.06
N ASP A 120 -19.11 25.74 -14.70
CA ASP A 120 -20.43 25.33 -15.24
C ASP A 120 -21.49 25.22 -14.13
N ILE A 121 -21.15 24.63 -12.98
CA ILE A 121 -22.07 24.53 -11.84
C ILE A 121 -22.45 25.92 -11.30
N PHE A 122 -21.48 26.81 -11.09
CA PHE A 122 -21.72 28.11 -10.48
C PHE A 122 -22.30 29.14 -11.46
N SER A 123 -21.91 29.13 -12.73
CA SER A 123 -22.51 29.98 -13.76
C SER A 123 -23.94 29.55 -14.11
N ARG A 124 -24.27 28.25 -14.02
CA ARG A 124 -25.66 27.78 -14.14
C ARG A 124 -26.54 28.25 -12.99
N LYS A 125 -25.97 28.50 -11.80
CA LYS A 125 -26.66 29.09 -10.64
C LYS A 125 -26.89 30.60 -10.83
N GLU A 126 -25.94 31.32 -11.42
CA GLU A 126 -26.07 32.77 -11.72
C GLU A 126 -27.06 33.03 -12.87
N ALA A 127 -27.07 32.19 -13.91
CA ALA A 127 -28.02 32.28 -15.02
C ALA A 127 -29.48 31.95 -14.62
N ALA A 128 -29.68 31.28 -13.47
CA ALA A 128 -31.00 30.95 -12.94
C ALA A 128 -31.61 32.06 -12.04
N THR A 129 -30.90 33.16 -11.81
CA THR A 129 -31.42 34.33 -11.10
C THR A 129 -31.83 35.42 -12.10
N PRO A 130 -33.13 35.73 -12.28
CA PRO A 130 -33.54 36.90 -13.02
C PRO A 130 -33.09 38.14 -12.25
N THR A 131 -32.34 39.01 -12.93
CA THR A 131 -31.96 40.33 -12.45
C THR A 131 -33.20 41.23 -12.41
N THR A 132 -33.92 41.22 -11.28
CA THR A 132 -34.83 42.30 -10.89
C THR A 132 -34.45 42.72 -9.48
N PRO A 133 -34.12 44.00 -9.22
CA PRO A 133 -33.95 44.47 -7.84
C PRO A 133 -35.33 44.38 -7.15
N PRO A 134 -35.47 43.74 -5.97
CA PRO A 134 -36.72 43.85 -5.25
C PRO A 134 -36.87 45.29 -4.74
N GLU A 135 -37.88 45.95 -5.30
CA GLU A 135 -38.55 47.09 -4.70
C GLU A 135 -38.86 46.80 -3.23
N LYS A 136 -38.77 47.84 -2.41
CA LYS A 136 -39.08 47.80 -0.99
C LYS A 136 -40.53 47.39 -0.79
N GLU A 137 -40.77 46.30 -0.06
CA GLU A 137 -42.01 46.12 0.70
C GLU A 137 -41.64 45.81 2.15
N GLU A 138 -42.06 46.74 3.02
CA GLU A 138 -41.96 46.65 4.46
C GLU A 138 -43.05 45.71 5.00
N GLN A 139 -42.61 44.80 5.87
CA GLN A 139 -43.28 44.33 7.10
C GLN A 139 -44.61 43.55 6.99
N GLU A 140 -44.59 42.29 7.44
CA GLU A 140 -45.24 41.83 8.69
C GLU A 140 -45.35 40.29 8.71
N GLY A 141 -44.89 39.65 9.80
CA GLY A 141 -45.25 38.25 10.08
C GLY A 141 -44.13 37.27 10.41
N ILE A 142 -42.93 37.71 10.83
CA ILE A 142 -42.01 36.82 11.55
C ILE A 142 -42.42 36.82 13.02
N VAL A 143 -43.14 35.77 13.41
CA VAL A 143 -43.34 35.39 14.81
C VAL A 143 -42.04 34.73 15.29
N ASP A 144 -41.37 35.36 16.24
CA ASP A 144 -40.18 34.82 16.89
C ASP A 144 -40.60 33.73 17.90
N PRO A 145 -40.13 32.47 17.76
CA PRO A 145 -40.49 31.39 18.66
C PRO A 145 -39.72 31.41 20.01
N TRP A 146 -39.00 32.48 20.34
CA TRP A 146 -38.32 32.64 21.64
C TRP A 146 -38.71 33.92 22.41
N GLN A 147 -39.98 34.31 22.32
CA GLN A 147 -40.69 35.09 23.35
C GLN A 147 -41.95 34.34 23.79
#